data_AF-A0A5A9G1J0-F1
#
_entry.id   AF-A0A5A9G1J0-F1
#
_cell.length_a   1.000
_cell.length_b   1.000
_cell.length_c   1.000
_cell.angle_alpha   90.00
_cell.angle_beta   90.00
_cell.angle_gamma   90.00
#
_symmetry.space_group_name_H-M   'P 1'
#
loop_
_entity.id
_entity.type
_entity.pdbx_description
1 polymer ?
#
loop_
_entity_poly.entity_id
_entity_poly.type
_entity_poly.pdbx_seq_one_letter_code
_entity_poly.pdbx_strand_id
1 'polypeptide(L)'
;MSIELALTAGSGDVPLLLRQDADATRLGLTRAEVDVARKGSSFDFPISQAIALALASSDEDRAVRRERAARAGIDGPACLEIEHLAAALMKRPSTKARHHGL
;
A
#
# COMPACT_ATOMS: atom_id res chain seq x y z
N MET A 1 -6.32 0.28 3.99
CA MET A 1 -5.39 1.20 4.68
C MET A 1 -3.93 0.76 4.55
N SER A 2 -3.49 -0.36 5.15
CA SER A 2 -2.05 -0.72 5.16
C SER A 2 -1.40 -0.88 3.78
N ILE A 3 -2.11 -1.43 2.80
CA ILE A 3 -1.64 -1.51 1.40
C ILE A 3 -1.47 -0.12 0.78
N GLU A 4 -2.41 0.80 1.06
CA GLU A 4 -2.33 2.17 0.55
C GLU A 4 -1.11 2.90 1.14
N LEU A 5 -0.94 2.81 2.47
CA LEU A 5 0.23 3.36 3.18
C LEU A 5 1.55 2.87 2.60
N ALA A 6 1.63 1.57 2.27
CA ALA A 6 2.81 0.97 1.67
C ALA A 6 3.09 1.51 0.26
N LEU A 7 2.07 1.57 -0.59
CA LEU A 7 2.19 2.02 -1.98
C LEU A 7 2.50 3.51 -2.11
N THR A 8 2.03 4.34 -1.17
CA THR A 8 2.21 5.81 -1.22
C THR A 8 3.34 6.32 -0.34
N ALA A 9 4.07 5.45 0.37
CA ALA A 9 5.13 5.83 1.30
C ALA A 9 6.21 6.73 0.68
N GLY A 10 6.54 6.49 -0.59
CA GLY A 10 7.55 7.26 -1.35
C GLY A 10 6.98 8.44 -2.15
N SER A 11 5.70 8.77 -2.03
CA SER A 11 5.03 9.75 -2.91
C SER A 11 5.52 11.20 -2.73
N GLY A 12 6.02 11.56 -1.54
CA GLY A 12 6.38 12.94 -1.17
C GLY A 12 5.18 13.89 -1.05
N ASP A 13 3.94 13.40 -1.20
CA ASP A 13 2.70 14.19 -1.14
C ASP A 13 2.30 14.42 0.33
N VAL A 14 2.77 15.52 0.91
CA VAL A 14 2.53 15.84 2.33
C VAL A 14 1.03 15.90 2.69
N PRO A 15 0.15 16.57 1.91
CA PRO A 15 -1.29 16.51 2.15
C PRO A 15 -1.87 15.10 2.19
N LEU A 16 -1.44 14.21 1.28
CA LEU A 16 -1.85 12.81 1.28
C LEU A 16 -1.40 12.10 2.56
N LEU A 17 -0.13 12.25 2.96
CA LEU A 17 0.39 11.60 4.16
C LEU A 17 -0.35 12.05 5.43
N LEU A 18 -0.66 13.34 5.56
CA LEU A 18 -1.43 13.85 6.70
C LEU A 18 -2.85 13.30 6.74
N ARG A 19 -3.52 13.20 5.59
CA ARG A 19 -4.83 12.58 5.49
C ARG A 19 -4.78 11.12 5.89
N GLN A 20 -3.78 10.38 5.41
CA GLN A 20 -3.60 8.97 5.72
C GLN A 20 -3.35 8.74 7.21
N ASP A 21 -2.60 9.62 7.89
CA ASP A 21 -2.37 9.53 9.33
C ASP A 21 -3.67 9.75 10.13
N ALA A 22 -4.50 10.72 9.71
CA ALA A 22 -5.81 10.96 10.31
C ALA A 22 -6.77 9.78 10.09
N ASP A 23 -6.81 9.24 8.87
CA ASP A 23 -7.66 8.10 8.53
C ASP A 23 -7.20 6.82 9.25
N ALA A 24 -5.89 6.59 9.38
CA ALA A 24 -5.33 5.46 10.13
C ALA A 24 -5.65 5.56 11.62
N THR A 25 -5.54 6.76 12.21
CA THR A 25 -5.93 7.00 13.60
C THR A 25 -7.42 6.72 13.82
N ARG A 26 -8.29 7.16 12.89
CA ARG A 26 -9.73 6.88 12.95
C ARG A 26 -10.06 5.39 12.88
N LEU A 27 -9.23 4.61 12.19
CA LEU A 27 -9.33 3.16 12.10
C LEU A 27 -8.68 2.43 13.28
N GLY A 28 -8.11 3.14 14.25
CA GLY A 28 -7.47 2.56 15.43
C GLY A 28 -6.07 2.01 15.20
N LEU A 29 -5.42 2.32 14.06
CA LEU A 29 -4.03 1.94 13.84
C LEU A 29 -3.11 2.76 14.74
N THR A 30 -2.16 2.08 15.34
CA THR A 30 -1.06 2.70 16.07
C THR A 30 -0.04 3.31 15.12
N ARG A 31 0.76 4.26 15.62
CA ARG A 31 1.88 4.82 14.85
C ARG A 31 2.86 3.74 14.40
N ALA A 32 3.11 2.72 15.23
CA ALA A 32 4.01 1.62 14.88
C ALA A 32 3.47 0.81 13.69
N GLU A 33 2.17 0.54 13.64
CA GLU A 33 1.53 -0.15 12.50
C GLU A 33 1.59 0.69 11.23
N VAL A 34 1.37 2.00 11.33
CA VAL A 34 1.51 2.93 10.20
C VAL A 34 2.96 2.94 9.68
N ASP A 35 3.94 3.04 10.57
CA ASP A 35 5.36 3.06 10.22
C ASP A 35 5.81 1.75 9.56
N VAL A 36 5.32 0.62 10.06
CA VAL A 36 5.61 -0.71 9.48
C VAL A 36 4.93 -0.89 8.13
N ALA A 37 3.68 -0.43 7.97
CA ALA A 37 2.98 -0.41 6.68
C ALA A 37 3.73 0.42 5.64
N ARG A 38 4.21 1.61 6.00
CA ARG A 38 5.03 2.46 5.10
C ARG A 38 6.38 1.83 4.73
N LYS A 39 6.90 0.91 5.55
CA LYS A 39 8.07 0.09 5.22
C LYS A 39 7.74 -1.13 4.35
N GLY A 40 6.47 -1.29 3.96
CA GLY A 40 6.02 -2.39 3.12
C GLY A 40 5.75 -3.69 3.86
N SER A 41 5.36 -3.64 5.14
CA SER A 41 5.10 -4.84 5.96
C SER A 41 3.94 -4.63 6.93
N SER A 42 3.60 -5.66 7.70
CA SER A 42 2.61 -5.62 8.80
C SER A 42 3.01 -6.60 9.90
N PHE A 43 2.56 -6.34 11.14
CA PHE A 43 2.65 -7.32 12.23
C PHE A 43 1.67 -8.49 12.05
N ASP A 44 0.58 -8.25 11.33
CA ASP A 44 -0.37 -9.29 10.92
C ASP A 44 0.16 -9.98 9.64
N PHE A 45 0.34 -11.30 9.71
CA PHE A 45 0.95 -12.07 8.64
C PHE A 45 0.13 -12.05 7.33
N PRO A 46 -1.19 -12.34 7.32
CA PRO A 46 -2.01 -12.14 6.13
C PRO A 46 -1.89 -10.74 5.52
N ILE A 47 -1.98 -9.68 6.33
CA ILE A 47 -1.85 -8.30 5.83
C ILE A 47 -0.44 -8.05 5.26
N SER A 48 0.60 -8.60 5.89
CA SER A 48 1.98 -8.50 5.40
C SER A 48 2.12 -9.14 4.00
N GLN A 49 1.49 -10.30 3.79
CA GLN A 49 1.46 -10.96 2.50
C GLN A 49 0.65 -10.19 1.45
N ALA A 50 -0.45 -9.55 1.84
CA ALA A 50 -1.22 -8.67 0.96
C ALA A 50 -0.41 -7.44 0.52
N ILE A 51 0.32 -6.80 1.44
CA ILE A 51 1.23 -5.69 1.13
C ILE A 51 2.36 -6.16 0.20
N ALA A 52 2.95 -7.31 0.49
CA ALA A 52 4.00 -7.89 -0.34
C ALA A 52 3.53 -8.17 -1.77
N LEU A 53 2.27 -8.60 -1.97
CA LEU A 53 1.67 -8.77 -3.29
C LEU A 53 1.46 -7.43 -4.00
N ALA A 54 0.94 -6.41 -3.30
CA ALA A 54 0.74 -5.09 -3.86
C ALA A 54 2.05 -4.41 -4.32
N LEU A 55 3.15 -4.69 -3.62
CA LEU A 55 4.47 -4.12 -3.91
C LEU A 55 5.28 -4.94 -4.94
N ALA A 56 4.69 -5.98 -5.56
CA ALA A 56 5.40 -6.79 -6.54
C ALA A 56 5.93 -5.95 -7.70
N SER A 57 7.22 -6.09 -8.00
CA SER A 57 7.93 -5.23 -8.97
C SER A 57 7.93 -5.75 -10.40
N SER A 58 7.55 -7.02 -10.60
CA SER A 58 7.48 -7.68 -11.90
C SER A 58 6.36 -8.72 -11.93
N ASP A 59 6.04 -9.23 -13.12
CA ASP A 59 5.05 -10.30 -13.29
C ASP A 59 5.49 -11.62 -12.62
N GLU A 60 6.79 -11.93 -12.67
CA GLU A 60 7.37 -13.10 -12.02
C GLU A 60 7.32 -12.98 -10.48
N ASP A 61 7.70 -11.82 -9.93
CA ASP A 61 7.59 -11.58 -8.47
C ASP A 61 6.11 -11.63 -8.05
N ARG A 62 5.21 -11.04 -8.83
CA ARG A 62 3.77 -11.07 -8.56
C ARG A 62 3.23 -12.49 -8.50
N ALA A 63 3.62 -13.37 -9.42
CA ALA A 63 3.21 -14.78 -9.39
C ALA A 63 3.66 -15.47 -8.08
N VAL A 64 4.92 -15.25 -7.66
CA VAL A 64 5.45 -15.77 -6.41
C VAL A 64 4.70 -15.20 -5.19
N ARG A 65 4.39 -13.89 -5.18
CA ARG A 65 3.65 -13.28 -4.06
C ARG A 65 2.21 -13.74 -4.01
N ARG A 66 1.58 -14.00 -5.15
CA ARG A 66 0.23 -14.53 -5.22
C ARG A 66 0.14 -15.93 -4.60
N GLU A 67 1.11 -16.79 -4.87
CA GLU A 67 1.18 -18.11 -4.23
C GLU A 67 1.32 -17.98 -2.71
N ARG A 68 2.19 -17.07 -2.24
CA ARG A 68 2.38 -16.85 -0.79
C ARG A 68 1.15 -16.23 -0.13
N ALA A 69 0.43 -15.35 -0.83
CA ALA A 69 -0.83 -14.78 -0.37
C ALA A 69 -1.91 -15.87 -0.23
N ALA A 70 -1.99 -16.79 -1.19
CA ALA A 70 -2.88 -17.94 -1.12
C ALA A 70 -2.56 -18.84 0.08
N ARG A 71 -1.27 -19.12 0.34
CA ARG A 71 -0.83 -19.87 1.54
C ARG A 71 -1.15 -19.14 2.85
N ALA A 72 -1.33 -17.82 2.82
CA ALA A 72 -1.75 -17.01 3.96
C ALA A 72 -3.29 -16.85 4.06
N GLY A 73 -4.06 -17.55 3.22
CA GLY A 73 -5.52 -17.54 3.24
C GLY A 73 -6.17 -16.42 2.43
N ILE A 74 -5.41 -15.67 1.63
CA ILE A 74 -5.95 -14.65 0.72
C ILE A 74 -6.39 -15.33 -0.56
N ASP A 75 -7.69 -15.27 -0.88
CA ASP A 75 -8.24 -15.94 -2.04
C ASP A 75 -7.90 -15.25 -3.37
N GLY A 76 -8.23 -15.92 -4.47
CA GLY A 76 -7.97 -15.45 -5.83
C GLY A 76 -8.61 -14.08 -6.13
N PRO A 77 -9.91 -13.88 -5.83
CA PRO A 77 -10.57 -12.58 -5.96
C PRO A 77 -9.90 -11.46 -5.16
N ALA A 78 -9.57 -11.69 -3.89
CA ALA A 78 -8.88 -10.70 -3.07
C ALA A 78 -7.50 -10.35 -3.65
N CYS A 79 -6.76 -11.33 -4.17
CA CYS A 79 -5.50 -11.07 -4.86
C CYS A 79 -5.69 -10.15 -6.09
N LEU A 80 -6.74 -10.36 -6.89
CA LEU A 80 -7.04 -9.48 -8.04
C LEU A 80 -7.35 -8.06 -7.58
N GLU A 81 -8.13 -7.90 -6.52
CA GLU A 81 -8.46 -6.58 -5.98
C GLU A 81 -7.22 -5.83 -5.47
N ILE A 82 -6.31 -6.55 -4.78
CA ILE A 82 -5.02 -6.00 -4.33
C ILE A 82 -4.19 -5.50 -5.52
N GLU A 83 -4.09 -6.29 -6.58
CA GLU A 83 -3.33 -5.95 -7.79
C GLU A 83 -3.97 -4.76 -8.54
N HIS A 84 -5.30 -4.73 -8.65
CA HIS A 84 -6.02 -3.59 -9.21
C HIS A 84 -5.80 -2.31 -8.41
N LEU A 85 -5.83 -2.40 -7.08
CA LEU A 85 -5.55 -1.28 -6.19
C LEU A 85 -4.12 -0.76 -6.38
N ALA A 86 -3.14 -1.66 -6.46
CA ALA A 86 -1.75 -1.31 -6.71
C ALA A 86 -1.58 -0.58 -8.06
N ALA A 87 -2.18 -1.13 -9.12
CA ALA A 87 -2.14 -0.51 -10.44
C ALA A 87 -2.82 0.88 -10.46
N ALA A 88 -3.91 1.08 -9.71
CA ALA A 88 -4.60 2.36 -9.62
C ALA A 88 -3.77 3.42 -8.89
N LEU A 89 -3.10 3.05 -7.79
CA LEU A 89 -2.32 3.97 -6.98
C LEU A 89 -0.97 4.32 -7.63
N MET A 90 -0.32 3.38 -8.32
CA MET A 90 0.91 3.64 -9.06
C MET A 90 0.70 4.54 -10.28
N LYS A 91 -0.49 4.53 -10.88
CA LYS A 91 -0.85 5.39 -12.03
C LYS A 91 -1.17 6.84 -11.65
N ARG A 92 -1.28 7.17 -10.36
CA ARG A 92 -1.54 8.55 -9.93
C ARG A 92 -0.25 9.36 -10.03
N PRO A 93 -0.12 10.32 -10.97
CA PRO A 93 1.01 11.23 -10.95
C PRO A 93 0.95 12.02 -9.64
N SER A 94 2.09 12.13 -8.95
CA SER A 94 2.25 13.09 -7.87
C SER A 94 1.91 14.46 -8.44
N THR A 95 0.81 15.05 -7.97
CA THR A 95 0.37 16.35 -8.44
C THR A 95 1.45 17.35 -8.02
N LYS A 96 2.37 17.69 -8.95
CA LYS A 96 3.34 18.77 -8.77
C LYS A 96 2.56 19.99 -8.29
N ALA A 97 2.87 20.45 -7.07
CA ALA A 97 2.46 21.75 -6.58
C ALA A 97 2.86 22.78 -7.64
N ARG A 98 1.86 23.30 -8.36
CA ARG A 98 2.04 24.46 -9.22
C ARG A 98 2.31 25.65 -8.31
N HIS A 99 3.56 25.91 -7.99
CA HIS A 99 3.96 27.26 -7.60
C HIS A 99 3.91 28.13 -8.85
N HIS A 100 2.75 28.73 -9.09
CA HIS A 100 2.68 30.03 -9.73
C HIS A 100 3.06 31.07 -8.67
N GLY A 101 4.10 31.82 -8.95
CA GLY A 101 4.54 32.95 -8.14
C GLY A 101 5.61 33.69 -8.92
N LEU A 102 5.14 34.67 -9.70
CA LEU A 102 5.91 35.71 -10.37
C LEU A 102 6.74 36.50 -9.35
#